data_AF-A0A6N0I072-F1
#
_entry.id   AF-A0A6N0I072-F1
#
_cell.length_a   1.000
_cell.length_b   1.000
_cell.length_c   1.000
_cell.angle_alpha   90.00
_cell.angle_beta   90.00
_cell.angle_gamma   90.00
#
_symmetry.space_group_name_H-M   'P 1'
#
loop_
_entity.id
_entity.type
_entity.pdbx_description
1 polymer ?
#
loop_
_entity_poly.entity_id
_entity_poly.type
_entity_poly.pdbx_seq_one_letter_code
_entity_poly.pdbx_strand_id
1 'polypeptide(L)'
;MSLLLLTTPDQHNYDDPSVDLKERALNRWLNELPLFNYSDTARQIRERLEAFNAQKMPIKQRINLLELYRKPVERLFSAVDIKQLIKQIQQSDEQNEFIDQVGLLFATLADGYKLVVMEGYRNKLEPE
;
A
#
# COMPACT_ATOMS: atom_id res chain seq x y z
N MET A 1 28.20 2.01 13.56
CA MET A 1 27.15 1.40 12.73
C MET A 1 26.02 2.40 12.61
N SER A 2 25.69 2.88 11.40
CA SER A 2 24.52 3.74 11.21
C SER A 2 23.26 2.92 11.44
N LEU A 3 22.46 3.25 12.46
CA LEU A 3 21.14 2.65 12.60
C LEU A 3 20.24 3.17 11.47
N LEU A 4 19.68 2.26 10.68
CA LEU A 4 18.57 2.57 9.81
C LEU A 4 17.33 2.78 10.71
N LEU A 5 16.98 4.03 10.96
CA LEU A 5 15.80 4.42 11.74
C LEU A 5 14.57 4.46 10.83
N LEU A 6 14.01 3.29 10.53
CA LEU A 6 12.73 3.16 9.85
C LEU A 6 11.72 2.53 10.81
N THR A 7 10.55 3.16 10.94
CA THR A 7 9.38 2.49 11.49
C THR A 7 8.77 1.60 10.42
N THR A 8 8.50 0.36 10.77
CA THR A 8 7.80 -0.61 9.92
C THR A 8 6.63 -1.18 10.71
N PRO A 9 5.52 -1.53 10.05
CA PRO A 9 4.41 -2.20 10.72
C PRO A 9 4.88 -3.55 11.28
N ASP A 10 4.25 -3.95 12.38
CA ASP A 10 4.46 -5.26 12.97
C ASP A 10 3.97 -6.36 12.04
N GLN A 11 4.70 -7.49 12.02
CA GLN A 11 4.36 -8.64 11.19
C GLN A 11 3.95 -9.84 12.03
N HIS A 12 2.88 -10.51 11.62
CA HIS A 12 2.38 -11.70 12.31
C HIS A 12 3.04 -12.99 11.81
N ASN A 13 2.87 -14.06 12.59
CA ASN A 13 3.40 -15.40 12.30
C ASN A 13 2.32 -16.37 11.76
N TYR A 14 1.10 -15.89 11.50
CA TYR A 14 0.05 -16.68 10.84
C TYR A 14 -0.07 -16.28 9.37
N ASP A 15 -0.66 -17.15 8.56
CA ASP A 15 -1.02 -16.85 7.17
C ASP A 15 -2.41 -16.23 7.13
N ASP A 16 -2.48 -14.97 6.70
CA ASP A 16 -3.75 -14.25 6.55
C ASP A 16 -4.41 -14.61 5.20
N PRO A 17 -5.58 -15.27 5.21
CA PRO A 17 -6.26 -15.68 3.97
C PRO A 17 -6.82 -14.50 3.16
N SER A 18 -6.89 -13.29 3.72
CA SER A 18 -7.32 -12.09 3.00
C SER A 18 -6.24 -11.53 2.05
N VAL A 19 -4.98 -11.96 2.24
CA VAL A 19 -3.83 -11.51 1.46
C VAL A 19 -3.65 -12.36 0.21
N ASP A 20 -3.81 -11.74 -0.96
CA ASP A 20 -3.53 -12.40 -2.24
C ASP A 20 -2.02 -12.49 -2.49
N LEU A 21 -1.42 -13.62 -2.11
CA LEU A 21 -0.01 -13.90 -2.37
C LEU A 21 0.29 -14.30 -3.83
N LYS A 22 -0.75 -14.52 -4.63
CA LYS A 22 -0.63 -14.89 -6.05
C LYS A 22 -0.76 -13.64 -6.93
N GLU A 23 0.32 -13.29 -7.63
CA GLU A 23 0.38 -12.11 -8.51
C GLU A 23 -0.80 -12.00 -9.48
N ARG A 24 -1.24 -13.12 -10.10
CA ARG A 24 -2.38 -13.12 -11.02
C ARG A 24 -3.71 -12.78 -10.34
N ALA A 25 -3.92 -13.28 -9.12
CA ALA A 25 -5.15 -13.02 -8.37
C ALA A 25 -5.19 -11.56 -7.92
N LEU A 26 -4.08 -11.07 -7.35
CA LEU A 26 -3.93 -9.68 -6.95
C LEU A 26 -4.12 -8.73 -8.15
N ASN A 27 -3.45 -9.00 -9.26
CA ASN A 27 -3.57 -8.18 -10.46
C ASN A 27 -5.01 -8.18 -11.00
N ARG A 28 -5.73 -9.30 -10.96
CA ARG A 28 -7.14 -9.35 -11.35
C ARG A 28 -7.98 -8.43 -10.45
N TRP A 29 -7.88 -8.61 -9.14
CA TRP A 29 -8.63 -7.81 -8.17
C TRP A 29 -8.35 -6.31 -8.35
N LEU A 30 -7.09 -5.90 -8.50
CA LEU A 30 -6.71 -4.50 -8.72
C LEU A 30 -7.31 -3.89 -10.00
N ASN A 31 -7.54 -4.70 -11.04
CA ASN A 31 -8.16 -4.24 -12.28
C ASN A 31 -9.70 -4.24 -12.24
N GLU A 32 -10.30 -4.86 -11.22
CA GLU A 32 -11.76 -4.89 -11.01
C GLU A 32 -12.24 -3.74 -10.11
N LEU A 33 -11.33 -2.94 -9.56
CA LEU A 33 -11.66 -1.83 -8.66
C LEU A 33 -12.45 -0.71 -9.35
N PRO A 34 -13.43 -0.10 -8.66
CA PRO A 34 -14.30 0.92 -9.25
C PRO A 34 -13.59 2.26 -9.42
N LEU A 35 -13.16 2.57 -10.65
CA LEU A 35 -12.37 3.78 -10.97
C LEU A 35 -13.06 5.13 -10.67
N PHE A 36 -14.38 5.15 -10.49
CA PHE A 36 -15.15 6.39 -10.25
C PHE A 36 -15.41 6.68 -8.77
N ASN A 37 -15.20 5.70 -7.88
CA ASN A 37 -15.36 5.88 -6.43
C ASN A 37 -13.98 5.93 -5.76
N TYR A 38 -13.32 7.08 -5.88
CA TYR A 38 -11.92 7.26 -5.44
C TYR A 38 -11.72 7.00 -3.96
N SER A 39 -12.64 7.48 -3.10
CA SER A 39 -12.54 7.32 -1.64
C SER A 39 -12.66 5.84 -1.25
N ASP A 40 -13.70 5.17 -1.72
CA ASP A 40 -13.91 3.75 -1.41
C ASP A 40 -12.81 2.87 -2.00
N THR A 41 -12.37 3.16 -3.22
CA THR A 41 -11.26 2.43 -3.85
C THR A 41 -9.96 2.62 -3.09
N ALA A 42 -9.66 3.85 -2.66
CA ALA A 42 -8.47 4.13 -1.86
C ALA A 42 -8.50 3.35 -0.53
N ARG A 43 -9.66 3.34 0.13
CA ARG A 43 -9.88 2.56 1.36
C ARG A 43 -9.68 1.06 1.13
N GLN A 44 -10.30 0.48 0.11
CA GLN A 44 -10.17 -0.95 -0.21
C GLN A 44 -8.71 -1.36 -0.48
N ILE A 45 -7.96 -0.53 -1.22
CA ILE A 45 -6.54 -0.77 -1.46
C ILE A 45 -5.74 -0.65 -0.15
N ARG A 46 -6.01 0.37 0.65
CA ARG A 46 -5.32 0.60 1.94
C ARG A 46 -5.49 -0.58 2.87
N GLU A 47 -6.72 -1.02 3.12
CA GLU A 47 -7.01 -2.14 4.04
C GLU A 47 -6.30 -3.43 3.61
N ARG A 48 -6.25 -3.69 2.30
CA ARG A 48 -5.55 -4.86 1.76
C ARG A 48 -4.03 -4.73 1.83
N LEU A 49 -3.50 -3.53 1.64
CA LEU A 49 -2.08 -3.22 1.85
C LEU A 49 -1.67 -3.36 3.32
N GLU A 50 -2.54 -2.99 4.27
CA GLU A 50 -2.30 -3.18 5.71
C GLU A 50 -2.14 -4.67 6.05
N ALA A 51 -3.07 -5.51 5.61
CA ALA A 51 -2.97 -6.96 5.78
C ALA A 51 -1.72 -7.54 5.08
N PHE A 52 -1.44 -7.09 3.85
CA PHE A 52 -0.24 -7.49 3.11
C PHE A 52 1.08 -7.10 3.82
N ASN A 53 1.12 -5.93 4.46
CA ASN A 53 2.31 -5.48 5.19
C ASN A 53 2.54 -6.29 6.46
N ALA A 54 1.46 -6.71 7.13
CA ALA A 54 1.53 -7.55 8.33
C ALA A 54 1.90 -9.01 8.02
N GLN A 55 1.63 -9.51 6.81
CA GLN A 55 2.00 -10.85 6.38
C GLN A 55 3.52 -10.99 6.16
N LYS A 56 4.16 -11.98 6.78
CA LYS A 56 5.54 -12.38 6.46
C LYS A 56 5.60 -13.11 5.12
N MET A 57 6.58 -12.76 4.29
CA MET A 57 6.83 -13.40 2.99
C MET A 57 8.26 -13.09 2.52
N PRO A 58 8.82 -13.87 1.59
CA PRO A 58 10.14 -13.58 1.01
C PRO A 58 10.23 -12.19 0.37
N ILE A 59 11.35 -11.47 0.58
CA ILE A 59 11.59 -10.13 0.06
C ILE A 59 11.28 -9.97 -1.44
N LYS A 60 11.68 -10.93 -2.27
CA LYS A 60 11.44 -10.90 -3.73
C LYS A 60 9.94 -10.94 -4.06
N GLN A 61 9.18 -11.77 -3.34
CA GLN A 61 7.73 -11.83 -3.50
C GLN A 61 7.08 -10.53 -3.06
N ARG A 62 7.52 -9.95 -1.94
CA ARG A 62 7.02 -8.64 -1.46
C ARG A 62 7.22 -7.55 -2.51
N ILE A 63 8.41 -7.44 -3.09
CA ILE A 63 8.69 -6.45 -4.14
C ILE A 63 7.76 -6.63 -5.34
N ASN A 64 7.64 -7.86 -5.85
CA ASN A 64 6.77 -8.13 -7.00
C ASN A 64 5.31 -7.72 -6.75
N LEU A 65 4.77 -8.07 -5.58
CA LEU A 65 3.39 -7.75 -5.21
C LEU A 65 3.21 -6.24 -4.95
N LEU A 66 4.18 -5.56 -4.34
CA LEU A 66 4.15 -4.09 -4.16
C LEU A 66 4.11 -3.35 -5.50
N GLU A 67 4.88 -3.80 -6.49
CA GLU A 67 4.84 -3.19 -7.83
C GLU A 67 3.49 -3.37 -8.53
N LEU A 68 2.71 -4.39 -8.16
CA LEU A 68 1.32 -4.54 -8.61
C LEU A 68 0.42 -3.49 -7.95
N TYR A 69 0.53 -3.27 -6.63
CA TYR A 69 -0.22 -2.24 -5.91
C TYR A 69 0.12 -0.81 -6.34
N ARG A 70 1.40 -0.54 -6.61
CA ARG A 70 1.90 0.79 -6.94
C ARG A 70 1.18 1.40 -8.15
N LYS A 71 1.03 0.63 -9.23
CA LYS A 71 0.44 1.10 -10.50
C LYS A 71 -0.98 1.65 -10.36
N PRO A 72 -1.96 0.95 -9.77
CA PRO A 72 -3.32 1.48 -9.58
C PRO A 72 -3.36 2.63 -8.59
N VAL A 73 -2.55 2.62 -7.52
CA VAL A 73 -2.46 3.76 -6.59
C VAL A 73 -1.96 5.01 -7.31
N GLU A 74 -0.90 4.89 -8.13
CA GLU A 74 -0.44 6.00 -8.96
C GLU A 74 -1.53 6.46 -9.93
N ARG A 75 -2.18 5.52 -10.66
CA ARG A 75 -3.22 5.87 -11.64
C ARG A 75 -4.43 6.60 -11.05
N LEU A 76 -4.89 6.19 -9.87
CA LEU A 76 -6.05 6.80 -9.20
C LEU A 76 -5.86 8.31 -9.00
N PHE A 77 -4.63 8.76 -8.79
CA PHE A 77 -4.31 10.14 -8.47
C PHE A 77 -3.42 10.85 -9.50
N SER A 78 -2.88 10.13 -10.50
CA SER A 78 -2.16 10.72 -11.62
C SER A 78 -3.09 11.10 -12.77
N ALA A 79 -4.19 10.36 -12.95
CA ALA A 79 -5.16 10.60 -14.02
C ALA A 79 -6.13 11.75 -13.70
N VAL A 80 -6.26 12.11 -12.42
CA VAL A 80 -7.13 13.18 -11.96
C VAL A 80 -6.33 14.10 -11.05
N ASP A 81 -6.40 15.41 -11.28
CA ASP A 81 -5.81 16.38 -10.36
C ASP A 81 -6.53 16.25 -9.00
N ILE A 82 -5.83 15.75 -7.98
CA ILE A 82 -6.35 15.61 -6.61
C ILE A 82 -7.01 16.91 -6.15
N LYS A 83 -6.48 18.07 -6.55
CA LYS A 83 -7.06 19.38 -6.19
C LYS A 83 -8.44 19.60 -6.83
N GLN A 84 -8.68 19.05 -8.02
CA GLN A 84 -10.00 19.09 -8.65
C GLN A 84 -10.98 18.16 -7.94
N LEU A 85 -10.56 16.96 -7.53
CA LEU A 85 -11.41 16.04 -6.74
C LEU A 85 -11.84 16.67 -5.41
N ILE A 86 -10.89 17.26 -4.67
CA ILE A 86 -11.18 17.93 -3.40
C ILE A 86 -12.19 19.07 -3.60
N LYS A 87 -12.07 19.85 -4.68
CA LYS A 87 -13.01 20.94 -5.00
C LYS A 87 -14.42 20.46 -5.35
N GLN A 88 -14.60 19.21 -5.77
CA GLN A 88 -15.92 18.64 -6.08
C GLN A 88 -16.67 18.23 -4.81
N ILE A 89 -15.96 17.98 -3.71
CA ILE A 89 -16.53 17.67 -2.41
C ILE A 89 -16.99 18.99 -1.77
N GLN A 90 -18.28 19.09 -1.42
CA GLN A 90 -18.87 20.35 -0.95
C GLN A 90 -18.65 20.59 0.55
N GLN A 91 -18.60 19.53 1.34
CA GLN A 91 -18.46 19.62 2.79
C GLN A 91 -16.99 19.55 3.19
N SER A 92 -16.56 20.42 4.12
CA SER A 92 -15.17 20.49 4.59
C SER A 92 -14.74 19.21 5.31
N ASP A 93 -15.65 18.58 6.04
CA ASP A 93 -15.32 17.37 6.80
C ASP A 93 -15.07 16.18 5.86
N GLU A 94 -15.91 16.04 4.83
CA GLU A 94 -15.72 15.04 3.76
C GLU A 94 -14.43 15.30 2.95
N GLN A 95 -14.04 16.57 2.76
CA GLN A 95 -12.77 16.91 2.12
C GLN A 95 -11.57 16.46 2.95
N ASN A 96 -11.58 16.74 4.25
CA ASN A 96 -10.51 16.32 5.17
C ASN A 96 -10.42 14.80 5.23
N GLU A 97 -11.56 14.11 5.34
CA GLU A 97 -11.60 12.65 5.33
C GLU A 97 -11.01 12.08 4.02
N PHE A 98 -11.36 12.64 2.87
CA PHE A 98 -10.78 12.23 1.60
C PHE A 98 -9.26 12.43 1.56
N ILE A 99 -8.76 13.60 2.00
CA ILE A 99 -7.33 13.89 2.06
C ILE A 99 -6.61 12.90 2.98
N ASP A 100 -7.18 12.63 4.15
CA ASP A 100 -6.62 11.69 5.13
C ASP A 100 -6.59 10.26 4.57
N GLN A 101 -7.66 9.80 3.89
CA GLN A 101 -7.69 8.48 3.26
C GLN A 101 -6.61 8.33 2.18
N VAL A 102 -6.42 9.35 1.34
CA VAL A 102 -5.37 9.35 0.32
C VAL A 102 -3.99 9.34 0.98
N GLY A 103 -3.78 10.18 1.99
CA GLY A 103 -2.53 10.25 2.74
C GLY A 103 -2.17 8.92 3.40
N LEU A 104 -3.15 8.29 4.06
CA LEU A 104 -2.98 6.97 4.69
C LEU A 104 -2.66 5.89 3.66
N LEU A 105 -3.33 5.87 2.51
CA LEU A 105 -3.01 4.91 1.44
C LEU A 105 -1.54 5.00 0.99
N PHE A 106 -1.03 6.21 0.76
CA PHE A 106 0.38 6.40 0.38
C PHE A 106 1.34 6.03 1.51
N ALA A 107 0.97 6.32 2.77
CA ALA A 107 1.77 5.93 3.93
C ALA A 107 1.85 4.40 4.06
N THR A 108 0.72 3.69 3.92
CA THR A 108 0.66 2.23 3.96
C THR A 108 1.44 1.60 2.79
N LEU A 109 1.36 2.17 1.59
CA LEU A 109 2.19 1.72 0.46
C LEU A 109 3.69 1.90 0.77
N ALA A 110 4.07 3.06 1.32
CA ALA A 110 5.44 3.35 1.71
C ALA A 110 5.94 2.38 2.78
N ASP A 111 5.10 2.00 3.75
CA ASP A 111 5.44 1.01 4.78
C ASP A 111 5.83 -0.35 4.19
N GLY A 112 5.17 -0.77 3.10
CA GLY A 112 5.57 -1.95 2.35
C GLY A 112 6.99 -1.86 1.79
N TYR A 113 7.37 -0.71 1.23
CA TYR A 113 8.74 -0.48 0.75
C TYR A 113 9.75 -0.35 1.91
N LYS A 114 9.37 0.24 3.05
CA LYS A 114 10.24 0.30 4.24
C LYS A 114 10.57 -1.11 4.74
N LEU A 115 9.61 -2.04 4.72
CA LEU A 115 9.86 -3.46 5.05
C LEU A 115 10.92 -4.06 4.13
N VAL A 116 10.85 -3.82 2.82
CA VAL A 116 11.86 -4.28 1.85
C VAL A 116 13.24 -3.72 2.18
N VAL A 117 13.35 -2.42 2.46
CA VAL A 117 14.62 -1.78 2.80
C VAL A 117 15.19 -2.33 4.10
N MET A 118 14.34 -2.52 5.13
CA MET A 118 14.75 -3.08 6.42
C MET A 118 15.24 -4.52 6.31
N GLU A 119 14.55 -5.37 5.53
CA GLU A 119 14.94 -6.76 5.30
C GLU A 119 16.24 -6.84 4.48
N GLY A 120 16.37 -6.04 3.42
CA GLY A 120 17.61 -5.96 2.64
C GLY A 120 18.81 -5.45 3.47
N TYR A 121 18.57 -4.51 4.39
CA TYR A 121 19.61 -4.04 5.32
C TYR A 121 20.03 -5.12 6.31
N ARG A 122 19.07 -5.87 6.89
CA ARG A 122 19.34 -7.00 7.80
C ARG A 122 20.16 -8.09 7.10
N ASN A 123 19.76 -8.51 5.90
CA ASN A 123 20.47 -9.55 5.12
C ASN A 123 21.91 -9.15 4.76
N LYS A 124 22.20 -7.83 4.66
CA LYS A 124 23.56 -7.34 4.45
C LYS A 124 24.43 -7.43 5.72
N LEU A 125 23.83 -7.29 6.90
CA LEU A 125 24.54 -7.37 8.18
C LEU A 125 24.79 -8.81 8.60
N GLU A 126 23.90 -9.73 8.21
CA GLU A 126 23.97 -11.16 8.50
C GLU A 126 23.93 -11.95 7.17
N PRO A 127 25.00 -11.91 6.36
CA PRO A 127 25.09 -12.78 5.20
C PRO A 127 25.26 -14.22 5.69
N GLU A 128 24.28 -15.09 5.44
CA GLU A 128 24.41 -16.54 5.61
C GLU A 128 25.56 -17.12 4.77
#